data_AF-A0ABD2BP92-F1
#
_entry.id   AF-A0ABD2BP92-F1
#
_cell.length_a   1.000
_cell.length_b   1.000
_cell.length_c   1.000
_cell.angle_alpha   90.00
_cell.angle_beta   90.00
_cell.angle_gamma   90.00
#
_symmetry.space_group_name_H-M   'P 1'
#
loop_
_entity.id
_entity.type
_entity.pdbx_description
1 polymer ?
#
loop_
_entity_poly.entity_id
_entity_poly.type
_entity_poly.pdbx_seq_one_letter_code
_entity_poly.pdbx_strand_id
1 'polypeptide(L)'
;MGKRKAPDNAENPNQDLCDFLMELANYEKNVSKNIYKYNAYRKAAGSLSTLTDRVKSGEEAKKLPGIGEKIAKKIDEFLKTGKLRKLEEINKNDNNIAINLLTRVSGIGPAKAKELVEDGIKNLNDLRKHQDKLNHHQRLGLKYFDDFEKKIPRTEITEIEQILKKYIYELNKEYIITICGSYRRGKEASGDIDVLITHPNYISEEKESKKKNDLLKNIVEYLEKKQLITDTMSLGPTKFMGVCRIPNDKSKLFRRLDIRLVPYDQYYCAILHYTGSDLFNKNIRAHALEKKYTLNEYTLKRLTTEGVPGEAEKITCEEDIFKILGLPYKEPKNRDL
;
A
#
# COMPACT_ATOMS: atom_id res chain seq x y z
N MET A 1 -4.69 -1.91 0.18
CA MET A 1 -3.40 -2.16 -0.53
C MET A 1 -3.59 -1.77 -1.98
N GLY A 2 -3.36 -0.49 -2.30
CA GLY A 2 -3.33 0.00 -3.68
C GLY A 2 -2.38 -0.84 -4.55
N LYS A 3 -2.76 -1.04 -5.79
CA LYS A 3 -2.01 -1.81 -6.79
C LYS A 3 -0.99 -0.85 -7.40
N ARG A 4 0.29 -1.09 -7.12
CA ARG A 4 1.38 -0.10 -7.28
C ARG A 4 2.09 -0.36 -8.61
N LYS A 5 2.10 0.67 -9.47
CA LYS A 5 3.10 0.81 -10.55
C LYS A 5 4.50 0.96 -9.93
N ALA A 6 5.54 0.79 -10.73
CA ALA A 6 6.92 1.01 -10.31
C ALA A 6 7.08 2.39 -9.63
N PRO A 7 8.13 2.61 -8.82
CA PRO A 7 8.48 3.97 -8.42
C PRO A 7 8.71 4.77 -9.72
N ASP A 8 7.75 5.63 -10.09
CA ASP A 8 7.94 6.60 -11.18
C ASP A 8 8.92 7.65 -10.66
N ASN A 9 10.20 7.46 -10.94
CA ASN A 9 11.19 8.50 -10.83
C ASN A 9 11.71 8.77 -12.24
N ALA A 10 11.26 9.87 -12.85
CA ALA A 10 11.57 10.20 -14.25
C ALA A 10 13.08 10.35 -14.52
N GLU A 11 13.89 10.44 -13.47
CA GLU A 11 15.35 10.54 -13.50
C GLU A 11 16.08 9.24 -13.11
N ASN A 12 15.36 8.15 -12.83
CA ASN A 12 16.00 6.87 -12.49
C ASN A 12 16.62 6.23 -13.75
N PRO A 13 17.96 6.11 -13.83
CA PRO A 13 18.62 5.56 -15.02
C PRO A 13 18.32 4.07 -15.21
N ASN A 14 17.72 3.38 -14.23
CA ASN A 14 17.37 1.96 -14.25
C ASN A 14 15.85 1.72 -14.30
N GLN A 15 15.06 2.71 -14.74
CA GLN A 15 13.59 2.64 -14.69
C GLN A 15 13.01 1.47 -15.49
N ASP A 16 13.50 1.23 -16.71
CA ASP A 16 13.16 0.07 -17.55
C ASP A 16 13.43 -1.28 -16.88
N LEU A 17 14.55 -1.40 -16.14
CA LEU A 17 14.89 -2.58 -15.35
C LEU A 17 13.89 -2.77 -14.20
N CYS A 18 13.54 -1.67 -13.53
CA CYS A 18 12.53 -1.68 -12.48
C CYS A 18 11.16 -2.09 -13.05
N ASP A 19 10.79 -1.58 -14.21
CA ASP A 19 9.49 -1.82 -14.85
C ASP A 19 9.32 -3.28 -15.23
N PHE A 20 10.29 -3.90 -15.91
CA PHE A 20 10.16 -5.32 -16.28
C PHE A 20 10.16 -6.23 -15.03
N LEU A 21 10.93 -5.88 -13.99
CA LEU A 21 10.92 -6.63 -12.73
C LEU A 21 9.57 -6.49 -12.02
N MET A 22 8.95 -5.31 -12.06
CA MET A 22 7.61 -5.09 -11.53
C MET A 22 6.54 -5.83 -12.35
N GLU A 23 6.69 -5.93 -13.66
CA GLU A 23 5.82 -6.73 -14.52
C GLU A 23 5.92 -8.23 -14.17
N LEU A 24 7.15 -8.76 -14.03
CA LEU A 24 7.39 -10.12 -13.55
C LEU A 24 6.82 -10.34 -12.14
N ALA A 25 6.97 -9.36 -11.24
CA ALA A 25 6.40 -9.44 -9.90
C ALA A 25 4.87 -9.60 -9.99
N ASN A 26 4.21 -8.73 -10.75
CA ASN A 26 2.77 -8.75 -10.93
C ASN A 26 2.30 -10.09 -11.53
N TYR A 27 3.01 -10.62 -12.53
CA TYR A 27 2.73 -11.95 -13.06
C TYR A 27 2.82 -13.04 -11.99
N GLU A 28 3.92 -13.09 -11.24
CA GLU A 28 4.10 -14.13 -10.21
C GLU A 28 3.02 -14.02 -9.13
N LYS A 29 2.58 -12.81 -8.77
CA LYS A 29 1.49 -12.60 -7.80
C LYS A 29 0.12 -12.99 -8.36
N ASN A 30 -0.21 -12.51 -9.56
CA ASN A 30 -1.57 -12.55 -10.09
C ASN A 30 -1.87 -13.86 -10.82
N VAL A 31 -0.89 -14.40 -11.52
CA VAL A 31 -1.04 -15.62 -12.33
C VAL A 31 -0.47 -16.82 -11.58
N SER A 32 0.82 -16.79 -11.24
CA SER A 32 1.47 -17.93 -10.57
C SER A 32 1.15 -18.08 -9.08
N LYS A 33 0.48 -17.08 -8.47
CA LYS A 33 0.15 -17.01 -7.04
C LYS A 33 1.36 -17.22 -6.12
N ASN A 34 2.56 -16.84 -6.56
CA ASN A 34 3.82 -16.98 -5.83
C ASN A 34 4.22 -15.66 -5.16
N ILE A 35 3.81 -15.50 -3.90
CA ILE A 35 4.09 -14.27 -3.14
C ILE A 35 5.58 -14.07 -2.84
N TYR A 36 6.36 -15.14 -2.70
CA TYR A 36 7.79 -15.07 -2.43
C TYR A 36 8.56 -14.50 -3.62
N LYS A 37 8.27 -14.98 -4.83
CA LYS A 37 8.85 -14.44 -6.06
C LYS A 37 8.38 -13.02 -6.35
N TYR A 38 7.11 -12.71 -6.10
CA TYR A 38 6.60 -11.33 -6.16
C TYR A 38 7.43 -10.40 -5.27
N ASN A 39 7.67 -10.78 -4.01
CA ASN A 39 8.48 -9.99 -3.09
C ASN A 39 9.95 -9.90 -3.53
N ALA A 40 10.52 -10.97 -4.07
CA ALA A 40 11.90 -10.98 -4.55
C ALA A 40 12.11 -10.01 -5.73
N TYR A 41 11.24 -10.03 -6.74
CA TYR A 41 11.33 -9.09 -7.85
C TYR A 41 11.11 -7.64 -7.42
N ARG A 42 10.18 -7.37 -6.49
CA ARG A 42 9.99 -6.03 -5.93
C ARG A 42 11.20 -5.54 -5.13
N LYS A 43 11.84 -6.42 -4.36
CA LYS A 43 13.07 -6.09 -3.65
C LYS A 43 14.20 -5.74 -4.62
N ALA A 44 14.35 -6.51 -5.70
CA ALA A 44 15.32 -6.21 -6.75
C ALA A 44 15.05 -4.87 -7.43
N ALA A 45 13.80 -4.60 -7.82
CA ALA A 45 13.41 -3.31 -8.41
C ALA A 45 13.66 -2.13 -7.46
N GLY A 46 13.29 -2.28 -6.17
CA GLY A 46 13.53 -1.26 -5.15
C GLY A 46 15.03 -0.97 -4.94
N SER A 47 15.90 -1.99 -5.00
CA SER A 47 17.35 -1.78 -4.93
C SER A 47 17.87 -1.00 -6.16
N LEU A 48 17.41 -1.36 -7.36
CA LEU A 48 17.81 -0.68 -8.60
C LEU A 48 17.33 0.78 -8.65
N SER A 49 16.13 1.08 -8.15
CA SER A 49 15.58 2.43 -8.18
C SER A 49 16.30 3.44 -7.28
N THR A 50 17.18 2.97 -6.39
CA THR A 50 18.00 3.85 -5.53
C THR A 50 19.31 4.28 -6.17
N LEU A 51 19.68 3.68 -7.31
CA LEU A 51 20.93 3.98 -7.98
C LEU A 51 20.82 5.24 -8.84
N THR A 52 21.86 6.08 -8.75
CA THR A 52 22.06 7.26 -9.60
C THR A 52 22.73 6.94 -10.93
N ASP A 53 23.36 5.77 -11.04
CA ASP A 53 24.06 5.31 -12.23
C ASP A 53 23.35 4.13 -12.90
N ARG A 54 23.48 4.05 -14.22
CA ARG A 54 22.98 2.93 -15.01
C ARG A 54 23.79 1.68 -14.72
N VAL A 55 23.10 0.60 -14.36
CA VAL A 55 23.68 -0.74 -14.25
C VAL A 55 24.07 -1.27 -15.63
N LYS A 56 25.29 -1.78 -15.76
CA LYS A 56 25.90 -2.22 -17.02
C LYS A 56 25.87 -3.74 -17.23
N SER A 57 25.69 -4.51 -16.16
CA SER A 57 25.61 -5.97 -16.23
C SER A 57 24.84 -6.58 -15.06
N GLY A 58 24.42 -7.83 -15.22
CA GLY A 58 23.84 -8.64 -14.17
C GLY A 58 24.81 -8.89 -13.02
N GLU A 59 26.12 -9.03 -13.28
CA GLU A 59 27.14 -9.18 -12.23
C GLU A 59 27.30 -7.91 -11.40
N GLU A 60 27.17 -6.72 -11.99
CA GLU A 60 27.09 -5.47 -11.25
C GLU A 60 25.81 -5.43 -10.40
N ALA A 61 24.66 -5.75 -11.01
CA ALA A 61 23.36 -5.78 -10.32
C ALA A 61 23.36 -6.74 -9.11
N LYS A 62 24.03 -7.89 -9.23
CA LYS A 62 24.09 -8.95 -8.22
C LYS A 62 24.79 -8.54 -6.92
N LYS A 63 25.55 -7.45 -6.94
CA LYS A 63 26.13 -6.83 -5.72
C LYS A 63 25.06 -6.14 -4.87
N LEU A 64 23.90 -5.82 -5.46
CA LEU A 64 22.80 -5.15 -4.77
C LEU A 64 21.98 -6.15 -3.95
N PRO A 65 21.47 -5.72 -2.78
CA PRO A 65 20.68 -6.60 -1.93
C PRO A 65 19.39 -7.03 -2.63
N GLY A 66 19.11 -8.33 -2.63
CA GLY A 66 17.90 -8.89 -3.24
C GLY A 66 18.02 -9.28 -4.72
N ILE A 67 19.19 -9.07 -5.35
CA ILE A 67 19.46 -9.51 -6.72
C ILE A 67 20.33 -10.76 -6.69
N GLY A 68 19.71 -11.91 -6.94
CA GLY A 68 20.42 -13.18 -7.11
C GLY A 68 20.68 -13.55 -8.56
N GLU A 69 21.38 -14.66 -8.77
CA GLU A 69 21.78 -15.21 -10.07
C GLU A 69 20.66 -15.21 -11.14
N LYS A 70 19.45 -15.63 -10.75
CA LYS A 70 18.31 -15.71 -11.68
C LYS A 70 17.77 -14.35 -12.11
N ILE A 71 17.95 -13.31 -11.31
CA ILE A 71 17.55 -11.95 -11.63
C ILE A 71 18.65 -11.27 -12.44
N ALA A 72 19.91 -11.43 -12.03
CA ALA A 72 21.08 -10.96 -12.77
C ALA A 72 21.06 -11.42 -14.24
N LYS A 73 20.82 -12.71 -14.50
CA LYS A 73 20.68 -13.25 -15.86
C LYS A 73 19.56 -12.59 -16.69
N LYS A 74 18.46 -12.17 -16.05
CA LYS A 74 17.37 -11.46 -16.74
C LYS A 74 17.75 -10.02 -17.07
N ILE A 75 18.49 -9.38 -16.16
CA ILE A 75 19.05 -8.04 -16.39
C ILE A 75 20.02 -8.10 -17.58
N ASP A 76 20.91 -9.08 -17.64
CA ASP A 76 21.80 -9.27 -18.80
C ASP A 76 21.04 -9.50 -20.11
N GLU A 77 20.02 -10.36 -20.10
CA GLU A 77 19.17 -10.58 -21.29
C GLU A 77 18.50 -9.27 -21.74
N PHE A 78 17.96 -8.51 -20.79
CA PHE A 78 17.28 -7.25 -21.08
C PHE A 78 18.24 -6.17 -21.57
N LEU A 79 19.40 -5.99 -20.93
CA LEU A 79 20.42 -5.04 -21.38
C LEU A 79 20.94 -5.36 -22.78
N LYS A 80 21.03 -6.64 -23.15
CA LYS A 80 21.51 -7.07 -24.48
C LYS A 80 20.47 -6.91 -25.58
N THR A 81 19.20 -7.17 -25.27
CA THR A 81 18.16 -7.34 -26.29
C THR A 81 17.05 -6.28 -26.25
N GLY A 82 17.00 -5.47 -25.19
CA GLY A 82 15.90 -4.56 -24.88
C GLY A 82 14.60 -5.27 -24.48
N LYS A 83 14.60 -6.60 -24.36
CA LYS A 83 13.41 -7.41 -24.09
C LYS A 83 13.73 -8.56 -23.15
N LEU A 84 12.68 -9.21 -22.65
CA LEU A 84 12.80 -10.44 -21.89
C LEU A 84 11.86 -11.50 -22.47
N ARG A 85 12.42 -12.60 -22.99
CA ARG A 85 11.64 -13.66 -23.67
C ARG A 85 10.52 -14.21 -22.79
N LYS A 86 10.79 -14.37 -21.49
CA LYS A 86 9.77 -14.81 -20.53
C LYS A 86 8.57 -13.86 -20.47
N LEU A 87 8.78 -12.54 -20.54
CA LEU A 87 7.66 -11.58 -20.57
C LEU A 87 6.93 -11.64 -21.90
N GLU A 88 7.64 -11.81 -23.02
CA GLU A 88 7.00 -12.01 -24.33
C GLU A 88 6.11 -13.26 -24.35
N GLU A 89 6.54 -14.36 -23.73
CA GLU A 89 5.72 -15.57 -23.58
C GLU A 89 4.51 -15.35 -22.67
N ILE A 90 4.70 -14.67 -21.54
CA ILE A 90 3.60 -14.32 -20.62
C ILE A 90 2.54 -13.47 -21.33
N ASN A 91 2.99 -12.51 -22.14
CA ASN A 91 2.16 -11.55 -22.86
C ASN A 91 1.54 -12.11 -24.16
N LYS A 92 1.84 -13.37 -24.53
CA LYS A 92 1.13 -14.08 -25.61
C LYS A 92 -0.11 -14.84 -25.13
N ASN A 93 -0.28 -15.02 -23.82
CA ASN A 93 -1.39 -15.78 -23.27
C ASN A 93 -2.52 -14.85 -22.84
N ASP A 94 -3.62 -14.87 -23.60
CA ASP A 94 -4.81 -14.03 -23.36
C ASP A 94 -5.38 -14.17 -21.94
N ASN A 95 -5.31 -15.36 -21.34
CA ASN A 95 -5.80 -15.56 -19.98
C ASN A 95 -4.90 -14.86 -18.96
N ASN A 96 -3.58 -14.80 -19.18
CA ASN A 96 -2.67 -14.06 -18.29
C ASN A 96 -2.93 -12.56 -18.38
N ILE A 97 -3.14 -12.04 -19.60
CA ILE A 97 -3.49 -10.64 -19.84
C ILE A 97 -4.80 -10.30 -19.13
N ALA A 98 -5.83 -11.13 -19.31
CA ALA A 98 -7.13 -10.97 -18.66
C ALA A 98 -7.03 -11.00 -17.13
N ILE A 99 -6.30 -11.97 -16.55
CA ILE A 99 -6.07 -12.04 -15.11
C ILE A 99 -5.39 -10.75 -14.61
N ASN A 100 -4.35 -10.28 -15.28
CA ASN A 100 -3.66 -9.04 -14.91
C ASN A 100 -4.58 -7.81 -15.02
N LEU A 101 -5.42 -7.73 -16.05
CA LEU A 101 -6.40 -6.65 -16.22
C LEU A 101 -7.46 -6.67 -15.11
N LEU A 102 -8.11 -7.81 -14.88
CA LEU A 102 -9.18 -7.92 -13.87
C LEU A 102 -8.65 -7.73 -12.46
N THR A 103 -7.43 -8.21 -12.18
CA THR A 103 -6.73 -7.88 -10.93
C THR A 103 -6.32 -6.42 -10.83
N ARG A 104 -6.67 -5.50 -11.73
CA ARG A 104 -6.57 -4.04 -11.47
C ARG A 104 -7.81 -3.48 -10.77
N VAL A 105 -8.99 -4.05 -11.01
CA VAL A 105 -10.25 -3.66 -10.37
C VAL A 105 -10.16 -3.85 -8.84
N SER A 106 -10.44 -2.79 -8.06
CA SER A 106 -10.39 -2.87 -6.59
C SER A 106 -11.35 -3.96 -6.08
N GLY A 107 -10.92 -4.78 -5.12
CA GLY A 107 -11.68 -5.93 -4.62
C GLY A 107 -11.54 -7.23 -5.43
N ILE A 108 -10.97 -7.18 -6.65
CA ILE A 108 -10.62 -8.38 -7.42
C ILE A 108 -9.15 -8.74 -7.17
N GLY A 109 -8.93 -9.92 -6.59
CA GLY A 109 -7.62 -10.53 -6.38
C GLY A 109 -7.36 -11.71 -7.33
N PRO A 110 -6.17 -12.34 -7.27
CA PRO A 110 -5.73 -13.40 -8.19
C PRO A 110 -6.70 -14.57 -8.30
N ALA A 111 -7.31 -14.97 -7.18
CA ALA A 111 -8.27 -16.07 -7.15
C ALA A 111 -9.54 -15.72 -7.94
N LYS A 112 -10.19 -14.60 -7.62
CA LYS A 112 -11.41 -14.15 -8.30
C LYS A 112 -11.17 -13.80 -9.76
N ALA A 113 -10.02 -13.23 -10.11
CA ALA A 113 -9.70 -12.95 -11.51
C ALA A 113 -9.58 -14.23 -12.34
N LYS A 114 -8.96 -15.28 -11.79
CA LYS A 114 -8.88 -16.59 -12.46
C LYS A 114 -10.27 -17.21 -12.66
N GLU A 115 -11.10 -17.21 -11.61
CA GLU A 115 -12.49 -17.67 -11.66
C GLU A 115 -13.29 -16.95 -12.75
N LEU A 116 -13.19 -15.62 -12.82
CA LEU A 116 -13.88 -14.82 -13.86
C LEU A 116 -13.40 -15.18 -15.28
N VAL A 117 -12.09 -15.41 -15.46
CA VAL A 117 -11.53 -15.79 -16.78
C VAL A 117 -11.97 -17.20 -17.19
N GLU A 118 -12.08 -18.13 -16.24
CA GLU A 118 -12.63 -19.48 -16.46
C GLU A 118 -14.11 -19.41 -16.87
N ASP A 119 -14.85 -18.44 -16.34
CA ASP A 119 -16.22 -18.10 -16.74
C ASP A 119 -16.33 -17.32 -18.06
N GLY A 120 -15.22 -17.11 -18.77
CA GLY A 120 -15.19 -16.39 -20.05
C GLY A 120 -15.20 -14.86 -19.94
N ILE A 121 -15.13 -14.29 -18.73
CA ILE A 121 -15.07 -12.85 -18.50
C ILE A 121 -13.61 -12.42 -18.55
N LYS A 122 -13.19 -11.75 -19.63
CA LYS A 122 -11.76 -11.46 -19.87
C LYS A 122 -11.40 -9.98 -19.94
N ASN A 123 -12.40 -9.10 -20.05
CA ASN A 123 -12.20 -7.66 -20.12
C ASN A 123 -13.21 -6.89 -19.26
N LEU A 124 -13.05 -5.56 -19.18
CA LEU A 124 -13.91 -4.70 -18.37
C LEU A 124 -15.35 -4.63 -18.90
N ASN A 125 -15.57 -4.76 -20.20
CA ASN A 125 -16.91 -4.76 -20.79
C ASN A 125 -17.67 -6.04 -20.40
N ASP A 126 -17.01 -7.19 -20.45
CA ASP A 126 -17.58 -8.45 -19.96
C ASP A 126 -17.95 -8.33 -18.48
N LEU A 127 -17.05 -7.74 -17.69
CA LEU A 127 -17.24 -7.54 -16.25
C LEU A 127 -18.43 -6.61 -15.95
N ARG A 128 -18.62 -5.56 -16.75
CA ARG A 128 -19.78 -4.64 -16.64
C ARG A 128 -21.11 -5.32 -16.94
N LYS A 129 -21.11 -6.35 -17.81
CA LYS A 129 -22.29 -7.16 -18.14
C LYS A 129 -22.62 -8.20 -17.06
N HIS A 130 -21.63 -8.63 -16.26
CA HIS A 130 -21.76 -9.69 -15.25
C HIS A 130 -21.56 -9.19 -13.81
N GLN A 131 -22.16 -8.05 -13.47
CA GLN A 131 -22.02 -7.47 -12.12
C GLN A 131 -22.70 -8.29 -11.03
N ASP A 132 -23.61 -9.18 -11.39
CA ASP A 132 -24.21 -10.20 -10.52
C ASP A 132 -23.15 -11.12 -9.90
N LYS A 133 -22.06 -11.42 -10.62
CA LYS A 133 -20.92 -12.23 -10.14
C LYS A 133 -19.96 -11.49 -9.21
N LEU A 134 -20.18 -10.20 -8.97
CA LEU A 134 -19.33 -9.34 -8.17
C LEU A 134 -19.94 -9.04 -6.80
N ASN A 135 -19.10 -9.05 -5.77
CA ASN A 135 -19.51 -8.54 -4.46
C ASN A 135 -19.54 -6.99 -4.45
N HIS A 136 -20.06 -6.41 -3.36
CA HIS A 136 -20.21 -4.96 -3.21
C HIS A 136 -18.91 -4.18 -3.47
N HIS A 137 -17.79 -4.60 -2.85
CA HIS A 137 -16.48 -3.95 -3.04
C HIS A 137 -16.06 -4.02 -4.53
N GLN A 138 -16.19 -5.17 -5.17
CA GLN A 138 -15.83 -5.35 -6.58
C GLN A 138 -16.67 -4.50 -7.52
N ARG A 139 -17.98 -4.36 -7.25
CA ARG A 139 -18.87 -3.46 -8.02
C ARG A 139 -18.41 -2.01 -7.91
N LEU A 140 -18.09 -1.53 -6.71
CA LEU A 140 -17.53 -0.19 -6.53
C LEU A 140 -16.15 -0.03 -7.19
N GLY A 141 -15.31 -1.07 -7.10
CA GLY A 141 -14.01 -1.10 -7.78
C GLY A 141 -14.12 -1.00 -9.30
N LEU A 142 -15.17 -1.58 -9.88
CA LEU A 142 -15.48 -1.47 -11.31
C LEU A 142 -16.09 -0.12 -11.66
N LYS A 143 -17.03 0.37 -10.84
CA LYS A 143 -17.69 1.68 -11.00
C LYS A 143 -16.67 2.81 -11.12
N TYR A 144 -15.63 2.79 -10.28
CA TYR A 144 -14.61 3.83 -10.20
C TYR A 144 -13.25 3.43 -10.79
N PHE A 145 -13.22 2.41 -11.65
CA PHE A 145 -11.97 1.86 -12.18
C PHE A 145 -11.05 2.93 -12.78
N ASP A 146 -11.58 3.76 -13.68
CA ASP A 146 -10.81 4.77 -14.40
C ASP A 146 -10.30 5.90 -13.48
N ASP A 147 -11.07 6.25 -12.45
CA ASP A 147 -10.69 7.28 -11.47
C ASP A 147 -9.62 6.78 -10.50
N PHE A 148 -9.70 5.52 -10.08
CA PHE A 148 -8.71 4.90 -9.18
C PHE A 148 -7.36 4.63 -9.84
N GLU A 149 -7.30 4.57 -11.17
CA GLU A 149 -6.05 4.44 -11.93
C GLU A 149 -5.30 5.77 -12.05
N LYS A 150 -5.98 6.91 -11.82
CA LYS A 150 -5.38 8.24 -11.87
C LYS A 150 -4.74 8.59 -10.52
N LYS A 151 -3.49 9.06 -10.57
CA LYS A 151 -2.82 9.61 -9.40
C LYS A 151 -3.55 10.83 -8.85
N ILE A 152 -3.39 11.07 -7.55
CA ILE A 152 -3.96 12.19 -6.81
C ILE A 152 -2.85 13.22 -6.60
N PRO A 153 -2.94 14.43 -7.19
CA PRO A 153 -1.98 15.50 -6.93
C PRO A 153 -1.88 15.83 -5.44
N ARG A 154 -0.68 16.16 -4.96
CA ARG A 154 -0.43 16.52 -3.56
C ARG A 154 -1.31 17.68 -3.08
N THR A 155 -1.57 18.65 -3.95
CA THR A 155 -2.45 19.79 -3.69
C THR A 155 -3.89 19.35 -3.40
N GLU A 156 -4.41 18.36 -4.13
CA GLU A 156 -5.75 17.80 -3.91
C GLU A 156 -5.83 17.06 -2.55
N ILE A 157 -4.78 16.33 -2.17
CA ILE A 157 -4.73 15.67 -0.85
C ILE A 157 -4.66 16.71 0.28
N THR A 158 -3.94 17.81 0.06
CA THR A 158 -3.84 18.92 1.03
C THR A 158 -5.21 19.57 1.26
N GLU A 159 -6.00 19.77 0.19
CA GLU A 159 -7.38 20.24 0.26
C GLU A 159 -8.27 19.26 1.04
N ILE A 160 -8.18 17.95 0.73
CA ILE A 160 -8.92 16.91 1.45
C ILE A 160 -8.52 16.84 2.93
N GLU A 161 -7.24 17.02 3.27
CA GLU A 161 -6.74 17.08 4.64
C GLU A 161 -7.40 18.23 5.43
N GLN A 162 -7.49 19.41 4.83
CA GLN A 162 -8.14 20.57 5.45
C GLN A 162 -9.63 20.31 5.70
N ILE A 163 -10.33 19.72 4.73
CA ILE A 163 -11.75 19.37 4.85
C ILE A 163 -11.96 18.29 5.93
N LEU A 164 -11.13 17.23 5.94
CA LEU A 164 -11.17 16.17 6.94
C LEU A 164 -10.97 16.73 8.35
N LYS A 165 -9.92 17.55 8.56
CA LYS A 165 -9.65 18.19 9.85
C LYS A 165 -10.82 19.05 10.29
N LYS A 166 -11.35 19.89 9.40
CA LYS A 166 -12.53 20.72 9.69
C LYS A 166 -13.71 19.87 10.18
N TYR A 167 -14.13 18.88 9.39
CA TYR A 167 -15.32 18.10 9.72
C TYR A 167 -15.13 17.20 10.94
N ILE A 168 -13.96 16.61 11.14
CA ILE A 168 -13.72 15.77 12.32
C ILE A 168 -13.60 16.64 13.59
N TYR A 169 -13.05 17.85 13.52
CA TYR A 169 -13.03 18.79 14.64
C TYR A 169 -14.41 19.38 15.00
N GLU A 170 -15.35 19.40 14.05
CA GLU A 170 -16.76 19.68 14.34
C GLU A 170 -17.41 18.57 15.20
N LEU A 171 -16.91 17.32 15.12
CA LEU A 171 -17.36 16.22 15.99
C LEU A 171 -16.69 16.25 17.37
N ASN A 172 -15.35 16.25 17.39
CA ASN A 172 -14.55 16.41 18.60
C ASN A 172 -13.16 16.96 18.24
N LYS A 173 -12.75 18.03 18.91
CA LYS A 173 -11.43 18.66 18.74
C LYS A 173 -10.28 17.81 19.28
N GLU A 174 -10.55 16.81 20.10
CA GLU A 174 -9.55 15.91 20.68
C GLU A 174 -9.05 14.83 19.72
N TYR A 175 -9.72 14.63 18.57
CA TYR A 175 -9.20 13.73 17.55
C TYR A 175 -7.86 14.23 17.01
N ILE A 176 -6.88 13.33 16.88
CA ILE A 176 -5.65 13.59 16.14
C ILE A 176 -5.77 12.90 14.79
N ILE A 177 -5.55 13.66 13.72
CA ILE A 177 -5.70 13.20 12.33
C ILE A 177 -4.37 13.40 11.64
N THR A 178 -3.88 12.35 10.97
CA THR A 178 -2.63 12.40 10.22
C THR A 178 -2.78 11.69 8.89
N ILE A 179 -2.63 12.44 7.79
CA ILE A 179 -2.53 11.82 6.46
C ILE A 179 -1.14 11.18 6.33
N CYS A 180 -1.12 9.88 6.04
CA CYS A 180 0.06 9.04 6.00
C CYS A 180 0.42 8.67 4.55
N GLY A 181 0.86 7.42 4.32
CA GLY A 181 1.13 6.91 2.98
C GLY A 181 2.21 7.69 2.23
N SER A 182 2.10 7.71 0.90
CA SER A 182 3.02 8.48 0.05
C SER A 182 2.94 9.99 0.28
N TYR A 183 1.81 10.51 0.74
CA TYR A 183 1.66 11.92 1.07
C TYR A 183 2.60 12.33 2.21
N ARG A 184 2.66 11.57 3.31
CA ARG A 184 3.60 11.83 4.41
C ARG A 184 5.06 11.61 4.02
N ARG A 185 5.33 10.75 3.04
CA ARG A 185 6.67 10.60 2.43
C ARG A 185 7.03 11.73 1.45
N GLY A 186 6.18 12.74 1.30
CA GLY A 186 6.49 13.92 0.48
C GLY A 186 6.32 13.72 -1.03
N LYS A 187 5.59 12.70 -1.49
CA LYS A 187 5.34 12.54 -2.93
C LYS A 187 4.46 13.67 -3.48
N GLU A 188 4.77 14.09 -4.70
CA GLU A 188 3.98 15.05 -5.50
C GLU A 188 2.63 14.48 -5.95
N ALA A 189 2.51 13.16 -6.04
CA ALA A 189 1.25 12.49 -6.28
C ALA A 189 1.15 11.13 -5.56
N SER A 190 -0.06 10.79 -5.11
CA SER A 190 -0.35 9.51 -4.42
C SER A 190 -1.32 8.64 -5.21
N GLY A 191 -1.42 7.35 -4.86
CA GLY A 191 -2.41 6.44 -5.45
C GLY A 191 -3.76 6.46 -4.73
N ASP A 192 -3.73 6.70 -3.42
CA ASP A 192 -4.85 6.73 -2.50
C ASP A 192 -4.54 7.69 -1.34
N ILE A 193 -5.53 7.90 -0.47
CA ILE A 193 -5.42 8.73 0.73
C ILE A 193 -5.50 7.83 1.95
N ASP A 194 -4.40 7.73 2.69
CA ASP A 194 -4.30 6.97 3.93
C ASP A 194 -4.42 7.92 5.12
N VAL A 195 -5.46 7.77 5.94
CA VAL A 195 -5.71 8.60 7.12
C VAL A 195 -5.54 7.76 8.37
N LEU A 196 -4.70 8.21 9.28
CA LEU A 196 -4.60 7.68 10.63
C LEU A 196 -5.31 8.63 11.59
N ILE A 197 -6.22 8.08 12.39
CA ILE A 197 -6.99 8.82 13.41
C ILE A 197 -6.74 8.18 14.76
N THR A 198 -6.60 9.01 15.78
CA THR A 198 -6.62 8.56 17.17
C THR A 198 -7.37 9.54 18.07
N HIS A 199 -7.75 9.08 19.26
CA HIS A 199 -8.52 9.84 20.24
C HIS A 199 -8.03 9.49 21.65
N PRO A 200 -7.83 10.45 22.57
CA PRO A 200 -7.33 10.18 23.93
C PRO A 200 -8.11 9.11 24.70
N ASN A 201 -9.44 9.06 24.54
CA ASN A 201 -10.30 8.04 25.16
C ASN A 201 -10.27 6.64 24.48
N TYR A 202 -9.41 6.43 23.48
CA TYR A 202 -9.23 5.13 22.84
C TYR A 202 -7.78 4.67 23.04
N ILE A 203 -7.54 3.92 24.12
CA ILE A 203 -6.21 3.40 24.51
C ILE A 203 -6.17 1.87 24.54
N SER A 204 -4.96 1.30 24.48
CA SER A 204 -4.80 -0.14 24.25
C SER A 204 -5.16 -1.04 25.44
N GLU A 205 -5.04 -0.53 26.67
CA GLU A 205 -5.25 -1.26 27.93
C GLU A 205 -6.74 -1.45 28.28
N GLU A 206 -7.61 -0.57 27.82
CA GLU A 206 -9.05 -0.65 28.08
C GLU A 206 -9.71 -1.68 27.15
N LYS A 207 -9.79 -2.95 27.61
CA LYS A 207 -10.41 -4.05 26.84
C LYS A 207 -11.88 -3.79 26.47
N GLU A 208 -12.59 -2.95 27.23
CA GLU A 208 -13.98 -2.56 26.93
C GLU A 208 -14.09 -1.59 25.73
N SER A 209 -13.11 -0.70 25.55
CA SER A 209 -13.03 0.24 24.41
C SER A 209 -12.84 -0.47 23.06
N LYS A 210 -12.55 -1.78 23.05
CA LYS A 210 -12.42 -2.60 21.82
C LYS A 210 -13.71 -3.33 21.42
N LYS A 211 -14.68 -3.50 22.33
CA LYS A 211 -15.89 -4.31 22.07
C LYS A 211 -17.12 -3.51 21.63
N LYS A 212 -17.17 -2.20 21.89
CA LYS A 212 -18.29 -1.29 21.50
C LYS A 212 -17.79 0.12 21.18
N ASN A 213 -16.76 0.24 20.36
CA ASN A 213 -16.27 1.55 19.93
C ASN A 213 -16.87 1.91 18.58
N ASP A 214 -17.81 2.85 18.61
CA ASP A 214 -18.45 3.43 17.44
C ASP A 214 -17.74 4.70 16.93
N LEU A 215 -16.57 5.09 17.49
CA LEU A 215 -15.85 6.32 17.09
C LEU A 215 -15.60 6.34 15.58
N LEU A 216 -15.08 5.25 15.00
CA LEU A 216 -14.83 5.23 13.55
C LEU A 216 -16.13 5.25 12.75
N LYS A 217 -17.16 4.54 13.22
CA LYS A 217 -18.48 4.53 12.59
C LYS A 217 -19.09 5.93 12.57
N ASN A 218 -19.09 6.62 13.72
CA ASN A 218 -19.58 7.99 13.87
C ASN A 218 -18.82 8.98 12.98
N ILE A 219 -17.49 8.85 12.89
CA ILE A 219 -16.68 9.65 11.96
C ILE A 219 -17.14 9.43 10.52
N VAL A 220 -17.27 8.16 10.10
CA VAL A 220 -17.64 7.83 8.72
C VAL A 220 -19.05 8.33 8.39
N GLU A 221 -20.04 8.07 9.25
CA GLU A 221 -21.43 8.54 9.06
C GLU A 221 -21.49 10.07 8.96
N TYR A 222 -20.69 10.78 9.76
CA TYR A 222 -20.61 12.24 9.68
C TYR A 222 -19.97 12.73 8.37
N LEU A 223 -18.88 12.10 7.93
CA LEU A 223 -18.23 12.43 6.66
C LEU A 223 -19.09 12.08 5.44
N GLU A 224 -19.93 11.05 5.52
CA GLU A 224 -20.97 10.73 4.54
C GLU A 224 -22.06 11.81 4.52
N LYS A 225 -22.55 12.25 5.68
CA LYS A 225 -23.51 13.36 5.79
C LYS A 225 -22.96 14.67 5.21
N LYS A 226 -21.66 14.91 5.34
CA LYS A 226 -20.94 16.05 4.73
C LYS A 226 -20.57 15.83 3.26
N GLN A 227 -20.95 14.69 2.68
CA GLN A 227 -20.72 14.30 1.29
C GLN A 227 -19.23 14.20 0.89
N LEU A 228 -18.32 14.13 1.87
CA LEU A 228 -16.91 13.87 1.59
C LEU A 228 -16.70 12.40 1.26
N ILE A 229 -17.27 11.50 2.06
CA ILE A 229 -17.33 10.07 1.75
C ILE A 229 -18.57 9.83 0.89
N THR A 230 -18.38 9.16 -0.26
CA THR A 230 -19.45 8.92 -1.24
C THR A 230 -19.89 7.46 -1.29
N ASP A 231 -18.96 6.52 -1.03
CA ASP A 231 -19.26 5.10 -1.04
C ASP A 231 -18.39 4.35 -0.03
N THR A 232 -18.98 3.38 0.65
CA THR A 232 -18.30 2.51 1.62
C THR A 232 -18.02 1.14 0.98
N MET A 233 -16.75 0.73 0.93
CA MET A 233 -16.36 -0.62 0.45
C MET A 233 -16.31 -1.62 1.61
N SER A 234 -15.77 -1.19 2.75
CA SER A 234 -15.82 -1.94 4.01
C SER A 234 -15.68 -0.99 5.20
N LEU A 235 -16.40 -1.31 6.28
CA LEU A 235 -16.33 -0.60 7.55
C LEU A 235 -16.28 -1.64 8.67
N GLY A 236 -15.18 -1.63 9.42
CA GLY A 236 -15.02 -2.36 10.67
C GLY A 236 -14.76 -1.40 11.83
N PRO A 237 -14.56 -1.90 13.06
CA PRO A 237 -14.42 -1.07 14.26
C PRO A 237 -13.18 -0.16 14.22
N THR A 238 -12.11 -0.59 13.54
CA THR A 238 -10.84 0.16 13.50
C THR A 238 -10.41 0.56 12.10
N LYS A 239 -11.06 0.05 11.05
CA LYS A 239 -10.67 0.30 9.67
C LYS A 239 -11.87 0.54 8.78
N PHE A 240 -11.77 1.63 8.02
CA PHE A 240 -12.68 1.97 6.95
C PHE A 240 -11.91 1.95 5.63
N MET A 241 -12.56 1.43 4.58
CA MET A 241 -12.11 1.55 3.21
C MET A 241 -13.30 2.03 2.38
N GLY A 242 -13.12 3.14 1.67
CA GLY A 242 -14.19 3.67 0.84
C GLY A 242 -13.71 4.62 -0.25
N VAL A 243 -14.62 5.50 -0.63
CA VAL A 243 -14.47 6.45 -1.73
C VAL A 243 -14.79 7.83 -1.20
N CYS A 244 -13.96 8.80 -1.53
CA CYS A 244 -14.21 10.19 -1.22
C CYS A 244 -14.13 11.05 -2.48
N ARG A 245 -14.75 12.23 -2.40
CA ARG A 245 -14.60 13.29 -3.39
C ARG A 245 -14.75 14.62 -2.67
N ILE A 246 -14.01 15.63 -3.09
CA ILE A 246 -14.20 16.99 -2.57
C ILE A 246 -15.68 17.38 -2.77
N PRO A 247 -16.40 17.75 -1.70
CA PRO A 247 -17.83 18.07 -1.77
C PRO A 247 -18.12 19.24 -2.72
N ASN A 248 -19.29 19.24 -3.35
CA ASN A 248 -19.78 20.31 -4.23
C ASN A 248 -18.94 20.65 -5.47
N ASP A 249 -17.85 19.91 -5.75
CA ASP A 249 -17.07 20.06 -6.97
C ASP A 249 -17.18 18.80 -7.84
N LYS A 250 -18.01 18.88 -8.89
CA LYS A 250 -18.23 17.76 -9.83
C LYS A 250 -17.03 17.53 -10.77
N SER A 251 -16.08 18.46 -10.86
CA SER A 251 -14.87 18.30 -11.67
C SER A 251 -13.84 17.38 -11.00
N LYS A 252 -13.94 17.23 -9.67
CA LYS A 252 -13.03 16.38 -8.89
C LYS A 252 -13.38 14.91 -9.07
N LEU A 253 -12.35 14.09 -9.14
CA LEU A 253 -12.48 12.65 -9.35
C LEU A 253 -12.80 11.91 -8.04
N PHE A 254 -13.36 10.71 -8.16
CA PHE A 254 -13.55 9.84 -7.00
C PHE A 254 -12.22 9.22 -6.57
N ARG A 255 -11.86 9.40 -5.30
CA ARG A 255 -10.57 8.96 -4.75
C ARG A 255 -10.76 7.85 -3.73
N ARG A 256 -9.80 6.93 -3.68
CA ARG A 256 -9.74 5.92 -2.62
C ARG A 256 -9.34 6.56 -1.30
N LEU A 257 -10.10 6.30 -0.25
CA LEU A 257 -9.85 6.74 1.11
C LEU A 257 -9.81 5.53 2.04
N ASP A 258 -8.71 5.38 2.76
CA ASP A 258 -8.55 4.39 3.83
C ASP A 258 -8.38 5.15 5.15
N ILE A 259 -9.26 4.90 6.12
CA ILE A 259 -9.16 5.48 7.47
C ILE A 259 -8.85 4.36 8.47
N ARG A 260 -7.85 4.59 9.31
CA ARG A 260 -7.47 3.68 10.39
C ARG A 260 -7.58 4.40 11.73
N LEU A 261 -8.48 3.92 12.58
CA LEU A 261 -8.52 4.27 13.99
C LEU A 261 -7.49 3.42 14.75
N VAL A 262 -6.61 4.07 15.50
CA VAL A 262 -5.56 3.41 16.28
C VAL A 262 -5.57 3.89 17.73
N PRO A 263 -5.19 3.02 18.69
CA PRO A 263 -5.07 3.43 20.08
C PRO A 263 -4.07 4.58 20.24
N TYR A 264 -4.42 5.55 21.07
CA TYR A 264 -3.67 6.79 21.27
C TYR A 264 -2.26 6.56 21.78
N ASP A 265 -2.12 5.65 22.72
CA ASP A 265 -0.86 5.17 23.31
C ASP A 265 0.01 4.35 22.33
N GLN A 266 -0.50 4.03 21.14
CA GLN A 266 0.19 3.24 20.11
C GLN A 266 0.47 4.04 18.82
N TYR A 267 0.24 5.36 18.86
CA TYR A 267 0.33 6.25 17.71
C TYR A 267 1.64 6.13 16.93
N TYR A 268 2.79 6.06 17.61
CA TYR A 268 4.11 6.06 16.95
C TYR A 268 4.44 4.77 16.19
N CYS A 269 4.02 3.61 16.70
CA CYS A 269 4.09 2.36 15.95
C CYS A 269 3.16 2.40 14.72
N ALA A 270 1.98 3.00 14.90
CA ALA A 270 0.96 3.04 13.88
C ALA A 270 1.31 4.01 12.74
N ILE A 271 1.80 5.22 13.06
CA ILE A 271 2.24 6.19 12.06
C ILE A 271 3.47 5.70 11.29
N LEU A 272 4.41 5.01 11.94
CA LEU A 272 5.53 4.37 11.25
C LEU A 272 5.00 3.37 10.20
N HIS A 273 4.07 2.51 10.60
CA HIS A 273 3.45 1.55 9.69
C HIS A 273 2.68 2.21 8.54
N TYR A 274 1.81 3.18 8.84
CA TYR A 274 0.97 3.83 7.84
C TYR A 274 1.74 4.78 6.92
N THR A 275 2.90 5.30 7.36
CA THR A 275 3.81 6.08 6.51
C THR A 275 4.43 5.22 5.42
N GLY A 276 4.83 3.99 5.75
CA GLY A 276 5.47 3.08 4.80
C GLY A 276 6.83 3.60 4.28
N SER A 277 7.29 3.22 3.08
CA SER A 277 6.61 2.37 2.08
C SER A 277 6.34 0.94 2.56
N ASP A 278 5.63 0.12 1.78
CA ASP A 278 5.40 -1.27 2.19
C ASP A 278 6.67 -2.13 2.14
N LEU A 279 7.60 -1.83 1.23
CA LEU A 279 8.91 -2.48 1.20
C LEU A 279 9.76 -2.02 2.39
N PHE A 280 9.74 -0.73 2.73
CA PHE A 280 10.35 -0.22 3.96
C PHE A 280 9.81 -0.94 5.21
N ASN A 281 8.48 -1.05 5.33
CA ASN A 281 7.85 -1.78 6.44
C ASN A 281 8.29 -3.25 6.50
N LYS A 282 8.39 -3.94 5.36
CA LYS A 282 8.89 -5.32 5.32
C LYS A 282 10.34 -5.40 5.80
N ASN A 283 11.20 -4.49 5.32
CA ASN A 283 12.61 -4.48 5.65
C ASN A 283 12.85 -4.18 7.14
N ILE A 284 12.21 -3.15 7.70
CA ILE A 284 12.39 -2.80 9.12
C ILE A 284 11.82 -3.89 10.04
N ARG A 285 10.73 -4.56 9.66
CA ARG A 285 10.18 -5.71 10.41
C ARG A 285 11.09 -6.94 10.33
N ALA A 286 11.69 -7.21 9.18
CA ALA A 286 12.68 -8.28 9.03
C ALA A 286 13.92 -8.01 9.89
N HIS A 287 14.45 -6.78 9.85
CA HIS A 287 15.56 -6.35 10.71
C HIS A 287 15.19 -6.46 12.20
N ALA A 288 13.96 -6.11 12.58
CA ALA A 288 13.49 -6.30 13.95
C ALA A 288 13.59 -7.77 14.38
N LEU A 289 13.15 -8.71 13.53
CA LEU A 289 13.25 -10.15 13.83
C LEU A 289 14.71 -10.60 14.00
N GLU A 290 15.63 -10.10 13.16
CA GLU A 290 17.07 -10.36 13.30
C GLU A 290 17.62 -9.84 14.64
N LYS A 291 17.09 -8.71 15.13
CA LYS A 291 17.41 -8.13 16.44
C LYS A 291 16.62 -8.74 17.60
N LYS A 292 15.90 -9.85 17.40
CA LYS A 292 15.05 -10.51 18.41
C LYS A 292 13.90 -9.62 18.89
N TYR A 293 13.30 -8.88 17.96
CA TYR A 293 12.12 -8.05 18.17
C TYR A 293 11.02 -8.41 17.17
N THR A 294 9.77 -8.17 17.53
CA THR A 294 8.65 -8.16 16.58
C THR A 294 7.99 -6.78 16.57
N LEU A 295 7.81 -6.23 15.37
CA LEU A 295 7.25 -4.91 15.14
C LEU A 295 5.97 -5.03 14.32
N ASN A 296 4.86 -4.51 14.85
CA ASN A 296 3.61 -4.35 14.10
C ASN A 296 3.12 -2.89 14.20
N GLU A 297 1.92 -2.60 13.71
CA GLU A 297 1.34 -1.26 13.77
C GLU A 297 0.94 -0.79 15.18
N TYR A 298 1.05 -1.64 16.19
CA TYR A 298 0.60 -1.36 17.56
C TYR A 298 1.78 -1.25 18.52
N THR A 299 2.73 -2.18 18.44
CA THR A 299 3.80 -2.34 19.43
C THR A 299 5.09 -2.83 18.80
N LEU A 300 6.21 -2.45 19.42
CA LEU A 300 7.49 -3.15 19.32
C LEU A 300 7.65 -4.03 20.57
N LYS A 301 7.93 -5.33 20.40
CA LYS A 301 8.08 -6.27 21.51
C LYS A 301 9.36 -7.07 21.37
N ARG A 302 10.11 -7.22 22.45
CA ARG A 302 11.26 -8.13 22.51
C ARG A 302 10.76 -9.58 22.46
N LEU A 303 11.45 -10.43 21.71
CA LEU A 303 11.19 -11.86 21.65
C LEU A 303 11.98 -12.57 22.76
N THR A 304 11.34 -13.53 23.44
CA THR A 304 12.03 -14.44 24.37
C THR A 304 12.98 -15.37 23.62
N THR A 305 13.76 -16.16 24.37
CA THR A 305 14.62 -17.22 23.83
C THR A 305 13.84 -18.24 22.98
N GLU A 306 12.58 -18.48 23.32
CA GLU A 306 11.65 -19.37 22.63
C GLU A 306 10.95 -18.68 21.44
N GLY A 307 11.21 -17.40 21.20
CA GLY A 307 10.62 -16.62 20.11
C GLY A 307 9.21 -16.09 20.42
N VAL A 308 8.79 -16.06 21.68
CA VAL A 308 7.48 -15.54 22.10
C VAL A 308 7.56 -14.02 22.30
N PRO A 309 6.59 -13.21 21.81
CA PRO A 309 6.57 -11.77 22.08
C PRO A 309 6.32 -11.47 23.56
N GLY A 310 7.26 -10.75 24.18
CA GLY A 310 7.15 -10.26 25.56
C GLY A 310 6.30 -8.99 25.69
N GLU A 311 6.66 -8.15 26.66
CA GLU A 311 6.01 -6.86 26.90
C GLU A 311 6.33 -5.84 25.79
N ALA A 312 5.44 -4.85 25.66
CA ALA A 312 5.62 -3.77 24.70
C ALA A 312 6.69 -2.80 25.20
N GLU A 313 7.63 -2.46 24.33
CA GLU A 313 8.59 -1.39 24.57
C GLU A 313 7.85 -0.05 24.68
N LYS A 314 8.33 0.84 25.55
CA LYS A 314 7.79 2.20 25.68
C LYS A 314 8.26 3.04 24.49
N ILE A 315 7.31 3.43 23.63
CA ILE A 315 7.57 4.23 22.43
C ILE A 315 6.92 5.61 22.58
N THR A 316 7.73 6.67 22.57
CA THR A 316 7.30 8.07 22.74
C THR A 316 7.51 8.93 21.50
N CYS A 317 8.23 8.42 20.50
CA CYS A 317 8.37 8.98 19.16
C CYS A 317 8.72 7.89 18.13
N GLU A 318 8.77 8.22 16.83
CA GLU A 318 9.18 7.23 15.82
C GLU A 318 10.66 6.81 16.00
N GLU A 319 11.52 7.75 16.40
CA GLU A 319 12.96 7.59 16.60
C GLU A 319 13.31 6.51 17.63
N ASP A 320 12.47 6.34 18.66
CA ASP A 320 12.64 5.29 19.68
C ASP A 320 12.70 3.90 19.03
N ILE A 321 11.84 3.64 18.05
CA ILE A 321 11.80 2.35 17.33
C ILE A 321 13.13 2.11 16.60
N PHE A 322 13.67 3.13 15.94
CA PHE A 322 14.94 3.02 15.23
C PHE A 322 16.11 2.82 16.20
N LYS A 323 16.12 3.57 17.32
CA LYS A 323 17.14 3.47 18.36
C LYS A 323 17.17 2.08 18.99
N ILE A 324 16.02 1.53 19.37
CA ILE A 324 15.91 0.18 19.96
C ILE A 324 16.41 -0.88 18.97
N LEU A 325 16.13 -0.70 17.67
CA LEU A 325 16.58 -1.61 16.62
C LEU A 325 18.03 -1.39 16.17
N GLY A 326 18.74 -0.42 16.74
CA GLY A 326 20.11 -0.08 16.36
C GLY A 326 20.24 0.43 14.92
N LEU A 327 19.25 1.18 14.45
CA LEU A 327 19.20 1.80 13.12
C LEU A 327 19.31 3.32 13.23
N PRO A 328 19.96 3.99 12.26
CA PRO A 328 19.85 5.44 12.15
C PRO A 328 18.40 5.81 11.80
N TYR A 329 17.91 6.90 12.39
CA TYR A 329 16.58 7.40 12.08
C TYR A 329 16.48 7.78 10.60
N LYS A 330 15.36 7.40 9.97
CA LYS A 330 15.03 7.84 8.62
C LYS A 330 13.79 8.69 8.65
N GLU A 331 13.91 9.94 8.20
CA GLU A 331 12.77 10.81 7.93
C GLU A 331 11.77 10.16 6.97
N PRO A 332 10.46 10.46 7.05
CA PRO A 332 9.43 9.88 6.17
C PRO A 332 9.77 9.93 4.67
N LYS A 333 10.35 11.04 4.19
CA LYS A 333 10.78 11.21 2.78
C LYS A 333 11.87 10.24 2.34
N ASN A 334 12.65 9.71 3.28
CA ASN A 334 13.75 8.77 3.04
C ASN A 334 13.31 7.29 3.18
N ARG A 335 11.99 7.03 3.24
CA ARG A 335 11.40 5.68 3.40
C ARG A 335 10.71 5.17 2.13
N ASP A 336 10.90 5.84 1.00
CA ASP A 336 10.33 5.41 -0.28
C ASP A 336 11.21 4.35 -0.94
N LEU A 337 10.99 3.10 -0.52
CA LEU A 337 11.63 1.89 -1.06
C LEU A 337 10.68 1.09 -1.96
#